data_AF-A0A7V2Z3E2-F1
#
_entry.id   AF-A0A7V2Z3E2-F1
#
_cell.length_a   1.000
_cell.length_b   1.000
_cell.length_c   1.000
_cell.angle_alpha   90.00
_cell.angle_beta   90.00
_cell.angle_gamma   90.00
#
_symmetry.space_group_name_H-M   'P 1'
#
loop_
_entity.id
_entity.type
_entity.pdbx_description
1 polymer ?
#
loop_
_entity_poly.entity_id
_entity_poly.type
_entity_poly.pdbx_seq_one_letter_code
_entity_poly.pdbx_strand_id
1 'polypeptide(L)'
;MTVENLANLVVYVWGALSVFLYLFCWLNVPVLTLFLFHRLSQIRDPFFDRRPTTPTHTALHLFCAGMYGILLPAFYFLSTRLRSDLGWWDLGRGMNTRWTITLGVLCIAWLTAHWIEAILRMERPRFGRHWADRAVSSVALLLCLRYHVWARGIVSLQRISRREQDLLGYYLQFVAYPQSCFMAVTFVYGLACYESWLGAQRAPAIRRWRRAIPATAVAMALLFAPYLLSLPRVTHRQALGMVEQNRGLIADVARDGQLDPALIAGIIYVAHTRDHPRWTGDVMEAISAKAWMPREEQPLRIDMSVGLCQIRRSTAEQTIGALRNKITLIAPDRWTEILKVLPGQTNSDNFVDPIWENTPSPGLQALTLRIAGLPAGASLDSLLQKPDTNLTLAAMMLVILRDQWEVAGHSIAHKPEILATLYNIGYERSKPHGAPRANDFGRRVAAFMQSKDCRRLLGETE
;
A
#
# COMPACT_ATOMS: atom_id res chain seq x y z
N MET A 1 -6.45 -20.06 23.81
CA MET A 1 -6.06 -18.65 23.56
C MET A 1 -6.78 -18.19 22.30
N THR A 2 -7.59 -17.13 22.37
CA THR A 2 -8.33 -16.60 21.20
C THR A 2 -7.39 -15.83 20.26
N VAL A 3 -7.80 -15.62 19.01
CA VAL A 3 -7.06 -14.80 18.03
C VAL A 3 -6.84 -13.37 18.55
N GLU A 4 -7.83 -12.82 19.23
CA GLU A 4 -7.75 -11.51 19.88
C GLU A 4 -6.73 -11.49 21.02
N ASN A 5 -6.69 -12.53 21.86
CA ASN A 5 -5.69 -12.64 22.92
C ASN A 5 -4.26 -12.82 22.37
N LEU A 6 -4.12 -13.52 21.25
CA LEU A 6 -2.83 -13.62 20.54
C LEU A 6 -2.41 -12.27 19.95
N ALA A 7 -3.32 -11.54 19.31
CA ALA A 7 -3.04 -10.20 18.79
C ALA A 7 -2.63 -9.23 19.92
N ASN A 8 -3.36 -9.23 21.03
CA ASN A 8 -3.05 -8.39 22.20
C ASN A 8 -1.71 -8.77 22.84
N LEU A 9 -1.41 -10.06 22.97
CA LEU A 9 -0.11 -10.53 23.48
C LEU A 9 1.04 -10.12 22.56
N VAL A 10 0.85 -10.25 21.26
CA VAL A 10 1.80 -9.80 20.23
C VAL A 10 2.04 -8.30 20.40
N VAL A 11 1.00 -7.47 20.41
CA VAL A 11 1.11 -6.01 20.61
C VAL A 11 1.86 -5.67 21.91
N TYR A 12 1.56 -6.36 23.02
CA TYR A 12 2.22 -6.12 24.31
C TYR A 12 3.71 -6.47 24.31
N VAL A 13 4.07 -7.66 23.81
CA VAL A 13 5.47 -8.11 23.70
C VAL A 13 6.26 -7.18 22.78
N TRP A 14 5.66 -6.76 21.66
CA TRP A 14 6.30 -5.84 20.71
C TRP A 14 6.42 -4.42 21.26
N GLY A 15 5.43 -3.94 22.02
CA GLY A 15 5.48 -2.66 22.71
C GLY A 15 6.60 -2.61 23.76
N ALA A 16 6.70 -3.65 24.59
CA ALA A 16 7.77 -3.79 25.60
C ALA A 16 9.16 -3.84 24.95
N LEU A 17 9.32 -4.61 23.86
CA LEU A 17 10.57 -4.68 23.11
C LEU A 17 10.96 -3.31 22.52
N SER A 18 9.99 -2.55 22.02
CA SER A 18 10.22 -1.20 21.50
C SER A 18 10.69 -0.25 22.61
N VAL A 19 10.02 -0.23 23.76
CA VAL A 19 10.44 0.60 24.91
C VAL A 19 11.83 0.21 25.40
N PHE A 20 12.13 -1.09 25.46
CA PHE A 20 13.45 -1.58 25.82
C PHE A 20 14.53 -1.10 24.84
N LEU A 21 14.30 -1.26 23.53
CA LEU A 21 15.22 -0.78 22.49
C LEU A 21 15.39 0.75 22.55
N TYR A 22 14.33 1.49 22.87
CA TYR A 22 14.39 2.95 23.07
C TYR A 22 15.33 3.31 24.24
N LEU A 23 15.09 2.74 25.42
CA LEU A 23 15.91 2.98 26.60
C LEU A 23 17.36 2.56 26.36
N PHE A 24 17.56 1.43 25.70
CA PHE A 24 18.87 0.94 25.32
C PHE A 24 19.60 1.91 24.39
N CYS A 25 18.95 2.43 23.34
CA CYS A 25 19.56 3.43 22.46
C CYS A 25 19.90 4.73 23.21
N TRP A 26 19.00 5.19 24.08
CA TRP A 26 19.20 6.42 24.85
C TRP A 26 20.37 6.33 25.82
N LEU A 27 20.48 5.22 26.54
CA LEU A 27 21.58 4.95 27.47
C LEU A 27 22.96 4.87 26.78
N ASN A 28 22.98 4.62 25.46
CA ASN A 28 24.22 4.56 24.68
C ASN A 28 24.64 5.89 24.04
N VAL A 29 23.80 6.94 24.05
CA VAL A 29 24.15 8.27 23.52
C VAL A 29 25.37 8.89 24.23
N PRO A 30 25.51 8.82 25.57
CA PRO A 30 26.71 9.32 26.26
C PRO A 30 27.97 8.57 25.87
N VAL A 31 27.87 7.24 25.68
CA VAL A 31 28.99 6.39 25.24
C VAL A 31 29.47 6.84 23.87
N LEU A 32 28.56 7.03 22.92
CA LEU A 32 28.90 7.52 21.58
C LEU A 32 29.47 8.93 21.59
N THR A 33 28.97 9.80 22.47
CA THR A 33 29.48 11.15 22.64
C THR A 33 30.92 11.15 23.17
N LEU A 34 31.19 10.38 24.22
CA LEU A 34 32.55 10.15 24.74
C LEU A 34 33.48 9.59 23.67
N PHE A 35 33.00 8.64 22.85
CA PHE A 35 33.77 8.10 21.75
C PHE A 35 34.02 9.13 20.65
N LEU A 36 33.04 9.94 20.28
CA LEU A 36 33.22 11.03 19.30
C LEU A 36 34.29 12.01 19.78
N PHE A 37 34.24 12.43 21.04
CA PHE A 37 35.26 13.31 21.62
C PHE A 37 36.63 12.64 21.69
N HIS A 38 36.69 11.36 22.06
CA HIS A 38 37.93 10.59 22.02
C HIS A 38 38.50 10.46 20.59
N ARG A 39 37.65 10.31 19.57
CA ARG A 39 38.09 10.27 18.17
C ARG A 39 38.55 11.63 17.66
N LEU A 40 37.85 12.70 18.01
CA LEU A 40 38.26 14.06 17.68
C LEU A 40 39.61 14.43 18.35
N SER A 41 39.87 13.93 19.57
CA SER A 41 41.17 14.11 20.21
C SER A 41 42.27 13.28 19.56
N GLN A 42 41.98 12.06 19.10
CA GLN A 42 42.92 11.21 18.35
C GLN A 42 43.31 11.81 16.99
N ILE A 43 42.38 12.47 16.28
CA ILE A 43 42.67 13.14 15.00
C ILE A 43 43.73 14.24 15.18
N ARG A 44 43.85 14.81 16.40
CA ARG A 44 44.86 15.82 16.73
C ARG A 44 46.20 15.24 17.16
N ASP A 45 46.32 13.92 17.37
CA ASP A 45 47.58 13.27 17.77
C ASP A 45 48.35 12.77 16.51
N PRO A 46 49.48 13.40 16.14
CA PRO A 46 50.26 13.00 14.96
C PRO A 46 50.89 11.60 15.08
N PHE A 47 50.92 11.00 16.27
CA PHE A 47 51.50 9.67 16.51
C PHE A 47 50.45 8.55 16.62
N PHE A 48 49.17 8.85 16.40
CA PHE A 48 48.05 7.94 16.62
C PHE A 48 48.20 6.58 15.91
N ASP A 49 48.70 6.55 14.67
CA ASP A 49 48.88 5.34 13.85
C ASP A 49 49.86 4.31 14.44
N ARG A 50 50.68 4.71 15.43
CA ARG A 50 51.70 3.82 16.04
C ARG A 50 51.16 3.02 17.22
N ARG A 51 49.95 3.31 17.72
CA ARG A 51 49.36 2.59 18.85
C ARG A 51 48.44 1.46 18.35
N PRO A 52 48.53 0.25 18.93
CA PRO A 52 47.66 -0.87 18.55
C PRO A 52 46.25 -0.68 19.12
N THR A 53 45.42 0.13 18.46
CA THR A 53 44.00 0.38 18.82
C THR A 53 43.03 -0.41 17.94
N THR A 54 43.53 -1.33 17.12
CA THR A 54 42.76 -2.11 16.13
C THR A 54 41.57 -2.89 16.73
N PRO A 55 41.69 -3.56 17.90
CA PRO A 55 40.58 -4.34 18.45
C PRO A 55 39.40 -3.47 18.92
N THR A 56 39.68 -2.32 19.54
CA THR A 56 38.67 -1.37 20.02
C THR A 56 37.95 -0.68 18.87
N HIS A 57 38.65 -0.41 17.76
CA HIS A 57 38.03 0.16 16.56
C HIS A 57 37.08 -0.82 15.86
N THR A 58 37.48 -2.08 15.67
CA THR A 58 36.63 -3.08 15.00
C THR A 58 35.39 -3.40 15.83
N ALA A 59 35.53 -3.55 17.15
CA ALA A 59 34.40 -3.76 18.05
C ALA A 59 33.41 -2.58 18.01
N LEU A 60 33.91 -1.35 17.92
CA LEU A 60 33.08 -0.15 17.83
C LEU A 60 32.37 0.00 16.49
N HIS A 61 33.03 -0.31 15.37
CA HIS A 61 32.36 -0.33 14.06
C HIS A 61 31.27 -1.39 13.99
N LEU A 62 31.50 -2.58 14.54
CA LEU A 62 30.48 -3.62 14.64
C LEU A 62 29.33 -3.20 15.57
N PHE A 63 29.63 -2.52 16.68
CA PHE A 63 28.61 -1.99 17.59
C PHE A 63 27.78 -0.89 16.90
N CYS A 64 28.41 0.09 16.28
CA CYS A 64 27.71 1.17 15.58
C CYS A 64 26.92 0.64 14.38
N ALA A 65 27.46 -0.30 13.60
CA ALA A 65 26.73 -0.87 12.47
C ALA A 65 25.57 -1.77 12.92
N GLY A 66 25.73 -2.54 13.99
CA GLY A 66 24.63 -3.31 14.58
C GLY A 66 23.53 -2.41 15.15
N MET A 67 23.91 -1.38 15.92
CA MET A 67 22.97 -0.44 16.54
C MET A 67 22.26 0.43 15.51
N TYR A 68 23.01 1.12 14.66
CA TYR A 68 22.49 2.13 13.75
C TYR A 68 22.08 1.58 12.39
N GLY A 69 22.71 0.49 11.94
CA GLY A 69 22.38 -0.14 10.67
C GLY A 69 21.25 -1.18 10.76
N ILE A 70 21.10 -1.86 11.90
CA ILE A 70 20.15 -2.99 12.02
C ILE A 70 19.06 -2.69 13.06
N LEU A 71 19.44 -2.40 14.30
CA LEU A 71 18.48 -2.26 15.41
C LEU A 71 17.63 -0.99 15.29
N LEU A 72 18.22 0.10 14.83
CA LEU A 72 17.54 1.39 14.74
C LEU A 72 16.54 1.48 13.57
N PRO A 73 16.80 0.96 12.35
CA PRO A 73 15.78 0.83 11.31
C PRO A 73 14.69 -0.17 11.70
N ALA A 74 15.04 -1.27 12.38
CA ALA A 74 14.07 -2.21 12.91
C ALA A 74 13.16 -1.56 13.96
N PHE A 75 13.71 -0.76 14.87
CA PHE A 75 12.95 0.04 15.84
C PHE A 75 12.06 1.08 15.15
N TYR A 76 12.58 1.79 14.14
CA TYR A 76 11.79 2.74 13.36
C TYR A 76 10.59 2.05 12.71
N PHE A 77 10.83 0.94 12.00
CA PHE A 77 9.79 0.13 11.37
C PHE A 77 8.75 -0.40 12.39
N LEU A 78 9.21 -0.90 13.55
CA LEU A 78 8.34 -1.33 14.64
C LEU A 78 7.49 -0.18 15.19
N SER A 79 8.10 0.97 15.47
CA SER A 79 7.42 2.12 16.05
C SER A 79 6.38 2.72 15.09
N THR A 80 6.64 2.68 13.78
CA THR A 80 5.65 3.08 12.76
C THR A 80 4.48 2.10 12.66
N ARG A 81 4.70 0.81 12.94
CA ARG A 81 3.65 -0.23 12.88
C ARG A 81 2.83 -0.31 14.16
N LEU A 82 3.46 -0.22 15.34
CA LEU A 82 2.74 -0.05 16.62
C LEU A 82 1.87 1.22 16.62
N ARG A 83 2.27 2.27 15.90
CA ARG A 83 1.49 3.49 15.72
C ARG A 83 0.24 3.31 14.83
N SER A 84 0.26 2.41 13.84
CA SER A 84 -0.95 2.10 13.07
C SER A 84 -1.98 1.34 13.91
N ASP A 85 -1.50 0.59 14.90
CA ASP A 85 -2.33 -0.36 15.64
C ASP A 85 -2.84 0.19 16.99
N LEU A 86 -2.19 1.20 17.59
CA LEU A 86 -2.52 1.74 18.93
C LEU A 86 -3.27 3.10 18.97
N GLY A 87 -3.57 3.71 17.82
CA GLY A 87 -4.27 5.00 17.79
C GLY A 87 -3.43 6.21 18.26
N TRP A 88 -4.02 7.42 18.16
CA TRP A 88 -3.28 8.69 18.15
C TRP A 88 -2.95 9.20 19.57
N TRP A 89 -1.72 8.93 20.04
CA TRP A 89 -1.12 9.69 21.14
C TRP A 89 -0.49 10.99 20.62
N ASP A 90 -0.90 12.15 21.13
CA ASP A 90 -0.42 13.48 20.67
C ASP A 90 1.07 13.74 20.94
N LEU A 91 1.63 13.12 22.00
CA LEU A 91 3.07 13.12 22.26
C LEU A 91 3.89 12.45 21.12
N GLY A 92 3.31 11.48 20.42
CA GLY A 92 3.97 10.73 19.35
C GLY A 92 4.23 11.53 18.07
N ARG A 93 3.37 12.51 17.73
CA ARG A 93 3.49 13.28 16.48
C ARG A 93 4.63 14.30 16.50
N GLY A 94 4.76 15.03 17.62
CA GLY A 94 5.81 16.05 17.79
C GLY A 94 7.20 15.45 17.99
N MET A 95 7.28 14.34 18.73
CA MET A 95 8.53 13.62 18.94
C MET A 95 9.03 13.00 17.63
N ASN A 96 8.21 12.26 16.88
CA ASN A 96 8.70 11.42 15.78
C ASN A 96 9.24 12.22 14.57
N THR A 97 8.66 13.38 14.25
CA THR A 97 9.16 14.24 13.16
C THR A 97 10.51 14.87 13.52
N ARG A 98 10.64 15.40 14.75
CA ARG A 98 11.89 15.96 15.24
C ARG A 98 12.95 14.88 15.40
N TRP A 99 12.58 13.68 15.86
CA TRP A 99 13.49 12.54 15.97
C TRP A 99 13.93 12.02 14.61
N THR A 100 13.04 11.82 13.64
CA THR A 100 13.42 11.35 12.29
C THR A 100 14.42 12.33 11.64
N ILE A 101 14.20 13.63 11.82
CA ILE A 101 15.12 14.66 11.35
C ILE A 101 16.44 14.61 12.11
N THR A 102 16.42 14.59 13.44
CA THR A 102 17.64 14.52 14.27
C THR A 102 18.44 13.25 14.00
N LEU A 103 17.78 12.11 13.84
CA LEU A 103 18.39 10.81 13.55
C LEU A 103 18.98 10.77 12.14
N GLY A 104 18.26 11.31 11.15
CA GLY A 104 18.78 11.50 9.80
C GLY A 104 20.02 12.39 9.80
N VAL A 105 20.00 13.49 10.54
CA VAL A 105 21.16 14.39 10.71
C VAL A 105 22.34 13.68 11.38
N LEU A 106 22.11 12.87 12.43
CA LEU A 106 23.16 12.11 13.11
C LEU A 106 23.76 11.01 12.21
N CYS A 107 22.93 10.31 11.42
CA CYS A 107 23.40 9.33 10.44
C CYS A 107 24.22 9.99 9.32
N ILE A 108 23.78 11.14 8.80
CA ILE A 108 24.56 11.92 7.83
C ILE A 108 25.88 12.40 8.44
N ALA A 109 25.86 12.93 9.66
CA ALA A 109 27.06 13.40 10.34
C ALA A 109 28.07 12.25 10.56
N TRP A 110 27.57 11.06 10.91
CA TRP A 110 28.40 9.86 11.06
C TRP A 110 29.01 9.39 9.73
N LEU A 111 28.19 9.30 8.67
CA LEU A 111 28.68 8.96 7.32
C LEU A 111 29.67 10.01 6.79
N THR A 112 29.43 11.29 7.06
CA THR A 112 30.31 12.39 6.68
C THR A 112 31.64 12.33 7.44
N ALA A 113 31.62 12.00 8.73
CA ALA A 113 32.84 11.79 9.52
C ALA A 113 33.67 10.62 8.99
N HIS A 114 33.04 9.51 8.58
CA HIS A 114 33.73 8.40 7.92
C HIS A 114 34.30 8.80 6.56
N TRP A 115 33.58 9.61 5.79
CA TRP A 115 34.04 10.10 4.49
C TRP A 115 35.23 11.07 4.63
N ILE A 116 35.18 11.99 5.59
CA ILE A 116 36.29 12.89 5.93
C ILE A 116 37.51 12.08 6.42
N GLU A 117 37.32 11.07 7.29
CA GLU A 117 38.40 10.20 7.73
C GLU A 117 39.02 9.44 6.53
N ALA A 118 38.20 8.94 5.61
CA ALA A 118 38.67 8.32 4.38
C ALA A 118 39.48 9.31 3.51
N ILE A 119 39.04 10.57 3.39
CA ILE A 119 39.74 11.65 2.67
C ILE A 119 41.08 12.00 3.33
N LEU A 120 41.10 12.24 4.64
CA LEU A 120 42.33 12.59 5.36
C LEU A 120 43.37 11.47 5.35
N ARG A 121 42.94 10.21 5.21
CA ARG A 121 43.83 9.07 5.00
C ARG A 121 44.37 8.96 3.56
N MET A 122 43.80 9.69 2.59
CA MET A 122 44.26 9.68 1.20
C MET A 122 45.63 10.34 1.00
N GLU A 123 46.02 11.29 1.86
CA GLU A 123 47.33 11.95 1.79
C GLU A 123 48.48 11.09 2.33
N ARG A 124 48.18 9.90 2.90
CA ARG A 124 49.21 8.99 3.42
C ARG A 124 49.58 7.94 2.37
N PRO A 125 50.87 7.86 1.95
CA PRO A 125 51.31 7.03 0.82
C PRO A 125 51.13 5.51 0.97
N ARG A 126 50.65 5.01 2.11
CA ARG A 126 50.43 3.58 2.36
C ARG A 126 49.02 3.06 2.05
N PHE A 127 48.04 3.93 1.75
CA PHE A 127 46.64 3.52 1.55
C PHE A 127 46.18 3.43 0.07
N GLY A 128 47.09 3.61 -0.89
CA GLY A 128 46.79 3.85 -2.30
C GLY A 128 46.22 2.70 -3.16
N ARG A 129 45.55 1.66 -2.64
CA ARG A 129 45.09 0.53 -3.50
C ARG A 129 43.61 0.15 -3.45
N HIS A 130 42.79 0.72 -2.58
CA HIS A 130 41.36 0.35 -2.51
C HIS A 130 40.48 1.45 -3.09
N TRP A 131 40.30 1.42 -4.41
CA TRP A 131 39.34 2.29 -5.12
C TRP A 131 37.87 1.87 -4.90
N ALA A 132 37.65 0.61 -4.49
CA ALA A 132 36.34 0.07 -4.17
C ALA A 132 35.72 0.74 -2.93
N ASP A 133 36.47 0.90 -1.83
CA ASP A 133 36.02 1.64 -0.64
C ASP A 133 35.58 3.08 -0.97
N ARG A 134 36.29 3.72 -1.91
CA ARG A 134 35.98 5.07 -2.42
C ARG A 134 34.68 5.09 -3.21
N ALA A 135 34.47 4.11 -4.08
CA ALA A 135 33.26 4.00 -4.89
C ALA A 135 32.03 3.69 -4.00
N VAL A 136 32.16 2.76 -3.06
CA VAL A 136 31.06 2.30 -2.20
C VAL A 136 30.63 3.40 -1.23
N SER A 137 31.57 4.07 -0.56
CA SER A 137 31.26 5.18 0.35
C SER A 137 30.65 6.38 -0.39
N SER A 138 31.14 6.67 -1.61
CA SER A 138 30.59 7.75 -2.44
C SER A 138 29.21 7.40 -2.98
N VAL A 139 28.96 6.15 -3.37
CA VAL A 139 27.63 5.67 -3.80
C VAL A 139 26.66 5.69 -2.63
N ALA A 140 27.04 5.25 -1.43
CA ALA A 140 26.20 5.32 -0.24
C ALA A 140 25.84 6.78 0.11
N LEU A 141 26.82 7.69 0.09
CA LEU A 141 26.60 9.12 0.34
C LEU A 141 25.70 9.74 -0.73
N LEU A 142 25.91 9.41 -2.01
CA LEU A 142 25.06 9.89 -3.12
C LEU A 142 23.64 9.35 -3.04
N LEU A 143 23.44 8.10 -2.62
CA LEU A 143 22.12 7.52 -2.39
C LEU A 143 21.41 8.20 -1.21
N CYS A 144 22.11 8.49 -0.12
CA CYS A 144 21.58 9.26 1.02
C CYS A 144 21.27 10.73 0.66
N LEU A 145 22.13 11.40 -0.12
CA LEU A 145 21.89 12.77 -0.59
C LEU A 145 20.74 12.84 -1.59
N ARG A 146 20.69 11.92 -2.55
CA ARG A 146 19.58 11.78 -3.50
C ARG A 146 18.27 11.54 -2.76
N TYR A 147 18.27 10.70 -1.72
CA TYR A 147 17.13 10.50 -0.82
C TYR A 147 16.66 11.81 -0.18
N HIS A 148 17.56 12.63 0.38
CA HIS A 148 17.17 13.88 1.02
C HIS A 148 16.71 14.98 0.06
N VAL A 149 17.33 15.09 -1.12
CA VAL A 149 16.90 16.03 -2.17
C VAL A 149 15.54 15.62 -2.72
N TRP A 150 15.30 14.32 -2.94
CA TRP A 150 14.02 13.80 -3.44
C TRP A 150 12.92 13.92 -2.39
N ALA A 151 13.20 13.63 -1.11
CA ALA A 151 12.26 13.83 -0.01
C ALA A 151 11.89 15.31 0.19
N ARG A 152 12.86 16.24 0.08
CA ARG A 152 12.57 17.68 0.08
C ARG A 152 11.78 18.11 -1.14
N GLY A 153 12.06 17.56 -2.32
CA GLY A 153 11.30 17.80 -3.55
C GLY A 153 9.83 17.37 -3.40
N ILE A 154 9.57 16.20 -2.82
CA ILE A 154 8.21 15.71 -2.56
C ILE A 154 7.49 16.56 -1.51
N VAL A 155 8.15 16.93 -0.41
CA VAL A 155 7.55 17.83 0.60
C VAL A 155 7.25 19.22 0.02
N SER A 156 8.07 19.68 -0.95
CA SER A 156 7.85 20.94 -1.66
C SER A 156 6.70 20.82 -2.69
N LEU A 157 6.60 19.70 -3.39
CA LEU A 157 5.47 19.37 -4.28
C LEU A 157 4.16 19.19 -3.49
N GLN A 158 4.22 18.68 -2.25
CA GLN A 158 3.08 18.62 -1.31
C GLN A 158 2.63 20.00 -0.83
N ARG A 159 3.50 21.01 -0.82
CA ARG A 159 3.06 22.41 -0.56
C ARG A 159 2.36 23.03 -1.76
N ILE A 160 2.70 22.60 -2.97
CA ILE A 160 2.13 23.11 -4.23
C ILE A 160 0.81 22.39 -4.56
N SER A 161 0.68 21.10 -4.19
CA SER A 161 -0.57 20.34 -4.26
C SER A 161 -1.22 20.22 -2.88
N ARG A 162 -1.90 21.28 -2.44
CA ARG A 162 -2.82 21.20 -1.28
C ARG A 162 -4.15 20.52 -1.59
N ARG A 163 -4.42 20.15 -2.86
CA ARG A 163 -5.77 19.79 -3.28
C ARG A 163 -6.10 18.30 -3.32
N GLU A 164 -5.16 17.40 -3.57
CA GLU A 164 -5.48 15.96 -3.56
C GLU A 164 -4.33 15.19 -2.93
N GLN A 165 -4.60 14.58 -1.78
CA GLN A 165 -3.68 13.66 -1.09
C GLN A 165 -3.62 12.36 -1.90
N ASP A 166 -2.74 12.32 -2.88
CA ASP A 166 -2.47 11.11 -3.64
C ASP A 166 -1.97 9.99 -2.70
N LEU A 167 -2.75 8.91 -2.61
CA LEU A 167 -2.41 7.66 -1.92
C LEU A 167 -1.03 7.12 -2.34
N LEU A 168 -0.58 7.44 -3.56
CA LEU A 168 0.75 7.08 -4.06
C LEU A 168 1.88 7.73 -3.26
N GLY A 169 1.71 8.99 -2.84
CA GLY A 169 2.68 9.71 -2.00
C GLY A 169 2.80 9.06 -0.62
N TYR A 170 1.68 8.62 -0.05
CA TYR A 170 1.63 7.93 1.24
C TYR A 170 2.18 6.49 1.17
N TYR A 171 1.83 5.74 0.12
CA TYR A 171 2.32 4.37 -0.11
C TYR A 171 3.82 4.35 -0.35
N LEU A 172 4.34 5.31 -1.11
CA LEU A 172 5.78 5.53 -1.24
C LEU A 172 6.38 5.83 0.14
N GLN A 173 5.86 6.79 0.90
CA GLN A 173 6.40 7.20 2.21
C GLN A 173 6.39 6.10 3.30
N PHE A 174 5.43 5.18 3.30
CA PHE A 174 5.29 4.19 4.37
C PHE A 174 5.78 2.79 4.00
N VAL A 175 5.63 2.38 2.74
CA VAL A 175 5.99 1.02 2.31
C VAL A 175 7.35 1.04 1.61
N ALA A 176 7.53 1.85 0.57
CA ALA A 176 8.77 1.84 -0.22
C ALA A 176 9.97 2.50 0.50
N TYR A 177 9.73 3.49 1.36
CA TYR A 177 10.77 4.29 2.02
C TYR A 177 11.60 3.52 3.07
N PRO A 178 11.01 2.78 4.03
CA PRO A 178 11.79 1.96 4.96
C PRO A 178 12.47 0.79 4.25
N GLN A 179 11.83 0.21 3.23
CA GLN A 179 12.33 -0.94 2.48
C GLN A 179 13.56 -0.59 1.63
N SER A 180 13.56 0.57 0.97
CA SER A 180 14.71 1.02 0.18
C SER A 180 15.90 1.41 1.06
N CYS A 181 15.68 2.07 2.20
CA CYS A 181 16.74 2.33 3.18
C CYS A 181 17.28 1.04 3.80
N PHE A 182 16.41 0.09 4.15
CA PHE A 182 16.82 -1.20 4.69
C PHE A 182 17.57 -2.06 3.66
N MET A 183 17.13 -2.08 2.39
CA MET A 183 17.87 -2.75 1.31
C MET A 183 19.21 -2.08 1.03
N ALA A 184 19.29 -0.75 1.02
CA ALA A 184 20.55 -0.04 0.84
C ALA A 184 21.54 -0.34 1.99
N VAL A 185 21.08 -0.32 3.23
CA VAL A 185 21.90 -0.66 4.41
C VAL A 185 22.31 -2.13 4.37
N THR A 186 21.40 -3.04 4.04
CA THR A 186 21.70 -4.48 3.94
C THR A 186 22.68 -4.77 2.81
N PHE A 187 22.56 -4.07 1.67
CA PHE A 187 23.49 -4.19 0.55
C PHE A 187 24.89 -3.66 0.90
N VAL A 188 24.97 -2.46 1.49
CA VAL A 188 26.24 -1.87 1.95
C VAL A 188 26.90 -2.75 3.01
N TYR A 189 26.12 -3.30 3.94
CA TYR A 189 26.63 -4.21 4.96
C TYR A 189 27.09 -5.55 4.36
N GLY A 190 26.32 -6.13 3.43
CA GLY A 190 26.70 -7.32 2.69
C GLY A 190 28.00 -7.15 1.91
N LEU A 191 28.19 -5.98 1.28
CA LEU A 191 29.40 -5.64 0.55
C LEU A 191 30.60 -5.45 1.50
N ALA A 192 30.43 -4.73 2.60
CA ALA A 192 31.47 -4.52 3.61
C ALA A 192 31.90 -5.85 4.28
N CYS A 193 30.95 -6.76 4.52
CA CYS A 193 31.23 -8.11 5.01
C CYS A 193 31.97 -8.96 3.95
N TYR A 194 31.61 -8.82 2.67
CA TYR A 194 32.27 -9.53 1.57
C TYR A 194 33.71 -9.06 1.36
N GLU A 195 33.98 -7.75 1.42
CA GLU A 195 35.34 -7.21 1.32
C GLU A 195 36.19 -7.55 2.55
N SER A 196 35.61 -7.51 3.75
CA SER A 196 36.27 -8.01 4.97
C SER A 196 36.62 -9.49 4.86
N TRP A 197 35.80 -10.28 4.16
CA TRP A 197 36.07 -11.69 3.87
C TRP A 197 37.20 -11.87 2.85
N LEU A 198 37.25 -11.07 1.78
CA LEU A 198 38.33 -11.09 0.79
C LEU A 198 39.67 -10.62 1.38
N GLY A 199 39.67 -9.61 2.25
CA GLY A 199 40.86 -9.10 2.94
C GLY A 199 41.37 -10.01 4.07
N ALA A 200 40.48 -10.80 4.68
CA ALA A 200 40.83 -11.75 5.74
C ALA A 200 41.28 -13.11 5.16
N GLN A 201 42.38 -13.14 4.41
CA GLN A 201 43.05 -14.40 4.04
C GLN A 201 43.73 -15.13 5.23
N ARG A 202 43.41 -14.76 6.49
CA ARG A 202 43.89 -15.46 7.70
C ARG A 202 42.79 -16.37 8.28
N ALA A 203 43.16 -17.63 8.47
CA ALA A 203 42.28 -18.79 8.68
C ALA A 203 41.17 -18.72 9.77
N PRO A 204 41.29 -18.02 10.92
CA PRO A 204 40.24 -18.09 11.94
C PRO A 204 39.01 -17.22 11.66
N ALA A 205 39.12 -16.15 10.86
CA ALA A 205 37.99 -15.26 10.57
C ALA A 205 37.01 -15.86 9.54
N ILE A 206 37.51 -16.63 8.57
CA ILE A 206 36.73 -17.26 7.50
C ILE A 206 35.66 -18.21 8.06
N ARG A 207 35.94 -18.91 9.17
CA ARG A 207 34.97 -19.84 9.79
C ARG A 207 33.77 -19.13 10.43
N ARG A 208 33.94 -17.92 10.97
CA ARG A 208 32.82 -17.15 11.56
C ARG A 208 31.90 -16.61 10.47
N TRP A 209 32.47 -16.07 9.39
CA TRP A 209 31.71 -15.50 8.28
C TRP A 209 30.97 -16.55 7.45
N ARG A 210 31.54 -17.76 7.28
CA ARG A 210 30.85 -18.90 6.67
C ARG A 210 29.56 -19.30 7.39
N ARG A 211 29.41 -18.99 8.69
CA ARG A 211 28.19 -19.25 9.45
C ARG A 211 27.21 -18.07 9.44
N ALA A 212 27.72 -16.83 9.41
CA ALA A 212 26.89 -15.63 9.44
C ALA A 212 26.11 -15.41 8.13
N ILE A 213 26.74 -15.61 6.97
CA ILE A 213 26.10 -15.41 5.65
C ILE A 213 24.84 -16.28 5.46
N PRO A 214 24.90 -17.63 5.65
CA PRO A 214 23.70 -18.45 5.54
C PRO A 214 22.66 -18.11 6.61
N ALA A 215 23.07 -17.72 7.82
CA ALA A 215 22.12 -17.29 8.86
C ALA A 215 21.38 -16.00 8.48
N THR A 216 22.06 -15.00 7.91
CA THR A 216 21.43 -13.78 7.42
C THR A 216 20.56 -14.04 6.19
N ALA A 217 20.99 -14.88 5.26
CA ALA A 217 20.20 -15.28 4.10
C ALA A 217 18.93 -16.04 4.52
N VAL A 218 19.02 -16.94 5.50
CA VAL A 218 17.86 -17.65 6.07
C VAL A 218 16.95 -16.68 6.82
N ALA A 219 17.49 -15.74 7.60
CA ALA A 219 16.68 -14.73 8.29
C ALA A 219 15.94 -13.83 7.30
N MET A 220 16.62 -13.37 6.24
CA MET A 220 16.00 -12.63 5.13
C MET A 220 14.94 -13.47 4.43
N ALA A 221 15.25 -14.72 4.09
CA ALA A 221 14.33 -15.63 3.47
C ALA A 221 13.11 -15.88 4.36
N LEU A 222 13.24 -15.98 5.67
CA LEU A 222 12.11 -16.15 6.60
C LEU A 222 11.29 -14.86 6.79
N LEU A 223 11.94 -13.69 6.77
CA LEU A 223 11.26 -12.39 6.89
C LEU A 223 10.46 -12.05 5.63
N PHE A 224 10.99 -12.42 4.47
CA PHE A 224 10.37 -12.20 3.16
C PHE A 224 9.64 -13.43 2.61
N ALA A 225 9.78 -14.62 3.21
CA ALA A 225 9.07 -15.83 2.82
C ALA A 225 7.56 -15.63 2.88
N PRO A 226 6.99 -14.96 3.90
CA PRO A 226 5.59 -14.55 3.82
C PRO A 226 5.35 -13.67 2.60
N TYR A 227 6.17 -12.67 2.31
CA TYR A 227 5.92 -11.83 1.13
C TYR A 227 6.02 -12.59 -0.22
N LEU A 228 6.98 -13.51 -0.36
CA LEU A 228 7.28 -14.25 -1.58
C LEU A 228 6.43 -15.53 -1.76
N LEU A 229 6.12 -16.22 -0.67
CA LEU A 229 5.35 -17.47 -0.63
C LEU A 229 3.87 -17.23 -0.28
N SER A 230 3.54 -16.09 0.33
CA SER A 230 2.21 -15.77 0.88
C SER A 230 1.45 -14.72 0.08
N LEU A 231 1.69 -14.59 -1.23
CA LEU A 231 0.71 -13.94 -2.11
C LEU A 231 -0.02 -15.00 -2.95
N PRO A 232 -0.74 -15.99 -2.35
CA PRO A 232 -1.66 -16.77 -3.15
C PRO A 232 -2.67 -15.78 -3.70
N ARG A 233 -2.60 -15.49 -5.01
CA ARG A 233 -3.69 -14.78 -5.71
C ARG A 233 -4.91 -15.70 -5.73
N VAL A 234 -6.12 -15.16 -5.80
CA VAL A 234 -7.30 -16.01 -6.03
C VAL A 234 -7.00 -16.86 -7.26
N THR A 235 -7.01 -18.19 -7.09
CA THR A 235 -6.69 -19.07 -8.22
C THR A 235 -7.84 -18.99 -9.20
N HIS A 236 -7.55 -19.27 -10.46
CA HIS A 236 -8.57 -19.42 -11.51
C HIS A 236 -9.79 -20.25 -11.01
N ARG A 237 -9.54 -21.43 -10.41
CA ARG A 237 -10.59 -22.30 -9.85
C ARG A 237 -11.45 -21.63 -8.77
N GLN A 238 -10.85 -20.82 -7.90
CA GLN A 238 -11.60 -20.12 -6.85
C GLN A 238 -12.45 -18.99 -7.42
N ALA A 239 -11.92 -18.21 -8.36
CA ALA A 239 -12.67 -17.16 -9.03
C ALA A 239 -13.86 -17.75 -9.81
N LEU A 240 -13.66 -18.88 -10.51
CA LEU A 240 -14.78 -19.62 -11.12
C LEU A 240 -15.79 -20.10 -10.07
N GLY A 241 -15.32 -20.58 -8.92
CA GLY A 241 -16.19 -20.98 -7.80
C GLY A 241 -17.05 -19.84 -7.27
N MET A 242 -16.51 -18.62 -7.19
CA MET A 242 -17.28 -17.43 -6.80
C MET A 242 -18.37 -17.09 -7.83
N VAL A 243 -18.06 -17.18 -9.12
CA VAL A 243 -19.04 -16.98 -10.20
C VAL A 243 -20.13 -18.05 -10.14
N GLU A 244 -19.77 -19.33 -10.00
CA GLU A 244 -20.71 -20.44 -9.93
C GLU A 244 -21.66 -20.32 -8.73
N GLN A 245 -21.12 -20.03 -7.54
CA GLN A 245 -21.90 -19.85 -6.30
C GLN A 245 -22.93 -18.72 -6.39
N ASN A 246 -22.67 -17.72 -7.23
CA ASN A 246 -23.54 -16.55 -7.39
C ASN A 246 -24.25 -16.51 -8.75
N ARG A 247 -24.23 -17.62 -9.52
CA ARG A 247 -24.77 -17.67 -10.88
C ARG A 247 -26.23 -17.19 -10.97
N GLY A 248 -27.09 -17.62 -10.06
CA GLY A 248 -28.49 -17.21 -10.02
C GLY A 248 -28.64 -15.69 -9.83
N LEU A 249 -27.93 -15.13 -8.85
CA LEU A 249 -27.92 -13.69 -8.58
C LEU A 249 -27.36 -12.89 -9.77
N ILE A 250 -26.29 -13.38 -10.40
CA ILE A 250 -25.71 -12.76 -11.61
C ILE A 250 -26.74 -12.71 -12.73
N ALA A 251 -27.44 -13.82 -13.00
CA ALA A 251 -28.46 -13.88 -14.05
C ALA A 251 -29.66 -12.97 -13.75
N ASP A 252 -30.09 -12.91 -12.49
CA ASP A 252 -31.21 -12.06 -12.07
C ASP A 252 -30.86 -10.58 -12.16
N VAL A 253 -29.70 -10.17 -11.66
CA VAL A 253 -29.22 -8.78 -11.71
C VAL A 253 -28.92 -8.36 -13.17
N ALA A 254 -28.36 -9.27 -13.98
CA ALA A 254 -28.12 -9.01 -15.40
C ALA A 254 -29.44 -8.79 -16.16
N ARG A 255 -30.45 -9.64 -15.91
CA ARG A 255 -31.80 -9.49 -16.49
C ARG A 255 -32.41 -8.15 -16.12
N ASP A 256 -32.37 -7.80 -14.84
CA ASP A 256 -32.94 -6.54 -14.36
C ASP A 256 -32.17 -5.35 -14.93
N GLY A 257 -30.85 -5.40 -15.07
CA GLY A 257 -30.06 -4.34 -15.69
C GLY A 257 -30.10 -4.30 -17.22
N GLN A 258 -30.74 -5.28 -17.88
CA GLN A 258 -30.59 -5.52 -19.32
C GLN A 258 -29.11 -5.57 -19.74
N LEU A 259 -28.31 -6.32 -18.99
CA LEU A 259 -26.89 -6.54 -19.21
C LEU A 259 -26.65 -8.00 -19.62
N ASP A 260 -25.52 -8.25 -20.27
CA ASP A 260 -25.02 -9.60 -20.50
C ASP A 260 -24.51 -10.20 -19.16
N PRO A 261 -25.04 -11.34 -18.68
CA PRO A 261 -24.53 -11.98 -17.46
C PRO A 261 -23.04 -12.36 -17.55
N ALA A 262 -22.50 -12.61 -18.75
CA ALA A 262 -21.08 -12.86 -18.97
C ALA A 262 -20.22 -11.65 -18.63
N LEU A 263 -20.72 -10.42 -18.83
CA LEU A 263 -20.01 -9.21 -18.45
C LEU A 263 -19.82 -9.14 -16.94
N ILE A 264 -20.88 -9.38 -16.17
CA ILE A 264 -20.84 -9.36 -14.70
C ILE A 264 -19.93 -10.49 -14.18
N ALA A 265 -20.10 -11.72 -14.71
CA ALA A 265 -19.24 -12.85 -14.39
C ALA A 265 -17.76 -12.57 -14.67
N GLY A 266 -17.46 -11.92 -15.80
CA GLY A 266 -16.12 -11.52 -16.18
C GLY A 266 -15.52 -10.46 -15.26
N ILE A 267 -16.31 -9.48 -14.81
CA ILE A 267 -15.87 -8.48 -13.82
C ILE A 267 -15.45 -9.17 -12.51
N ILE A 268 -16.28 -10.07 -11.98
CA ILE A 268 -15.97 -10.84 -10.76
C ILE A 268 -14.68 -11.64 -10.97
N TYR A 269 -14.61 -12.39 -12.07
CA TYR A 269 -13.46 -13.23 -12.37
C TYR A 269 -12.15 -12.43 -12.45
N VAL A 270 -12.14 -11.32 -13.19
CA VAL A 270 -10.93 -10.52 -13.38
C VAL A 270 -10.55 -9.77 -12.11
N ALA A 271 -11.51 -9.19 -11.39
CA ALA A 271 -11.24 -8.47 -10.14
C ALA A 271 -10.52 -9.37 -9.12
N HIS A 272 -10.97 -10.63 -8.98
CA HIS A 272 -10.38 -11.57 -8.03
C HIS A 272 -9.07 -12.20 -8.52
N THR A 273 -8.92 -12.50 -9.81
CA THR A 273 -7.69 -13.13 -10.33
C THR A 273 -6.53 -12.17 -10.54
N ARG A 274 -6.82 -10.88 -10.76
CA ARG A 274 -5.81 -9.87 -11.10
C ARG A 274 -5.45 -8.99 -9.89
N ASP A 275 -6.45 -8.41 -9.24
CA ASP A 275 -6.26 -7.23 -8.39
C ASP A 275 -6.42 -7.53 -6.88
N HIS A 276 -6.86 -8.74 -6.49
CA HIS A 276 -7.14 -9.09 -5.09
C HIS A 276 -6.09 -10.04 -4.44
N PRO A 277 -5.11 -9.52 -3.68
CA PRO A 277 -4.21 -10.36 -2.87
C PRO A 277 -4.95 -11.00 -1.68
N ARG A 278 -5.01 -12.34 -1.62
CA ARG A 278 -5.89 -13.11 -0.70
C ARG A 278 -5.78 -12.78 0.79
N TRP A 279 -4.58 -12.58 1.33
CA TRP A 279 -4.41 -12.50 2.79
C TRP A 279 -4.63 -11.10 3.34
N THR A 280 -4.44 -10.06 2.52
CA THR A 280 -4.79 -8.70 2.89
C THR A 280 -6.19 -8.35 2.47
N GLY A 281 -6.74 -8.94 1.40
CA GLY A 281 -8.06 -8.60 0.87
C GLY A 281 -9.15 -8.54 1.93
N ASP A 282 -9.60 -9.69 2.44
CA ASP A 282 -10.73 -9.77 3.37
C ASP A 282 -10.45 -9.03 4.70
N VAL A 283 -9.21 -9.10 5.20
CA VAL A 283 -8.81 -8.44 6.45
C VAL A 283 -8.78 -6.92 6.28
N MET A 284 -8.20 -6.41 5.19
CA MET A 284 -8.15 -4.99 4.90
C MET A 284 -9.53 -4.47 4.52
N GLU A 285 -10.34 -5.23 3.79
CA GLU A 285 -11.75 -4.91 3.53
C GLU A 285 -12.51 -4.74 4.84
N ALA A 286 -12.35 -5.66 5.80
CA ALA A 286 -12.96 -5.57 7.11
C ALA A 286 -12.42 -4.38 7.93
N ILE A 287 -11.11 -4.10 7.86
CA ILE A 287 -10.49 -2.94 8.52
C ILE A 287 -11.02 -1.65 7.89
N SER A 288 -11.10 -1.57 6.57
CA SER A 288 -11.56 -0.39 5.84
C SER A 288 -13.03 -0.12 6.09
N ALA A 289 -13.87 -1.16 6.14
CA ALA A 289 -15.26 -1.05 6.55
C ALA A 289 -15.40 -0.46 7.96
N LYS A 290 -14.53 -0.86 8.90
CA LYS A 290 -14.51 -0.31 10.28
C LYS A 290 -13.88 1.08 10.37
N ALA A 291 -12.89 1.38 9.54
CA ALA A 291 -12.17 2.65 9.53
C ALA A 291 -12.95 3.77 8.81
N TRP A 292 -14.04 3.44 8.11
CA TRP A 292 -14.89 4.44 7.48
C TRP A 292 -15.84 5.09 8.48
N MET A 293 -15.31 6.04 9.25
CA MET A 293 -16.12 6.93 10.09
C MET A 293 -16.53 8.22 9.33
N PRO A 294 -17.63 8.88 9.74
CA PRO A 294 -18.06 10.16 9.17
C PRO A 294 -16.97 11.23 9.20
N ARG A 295 -17.05 12.14 8.23
CA ARG A 295 -15.98 13.08 7.80
C ARG A 295 -15.46 14.02 8.89
N GLU A 296 -16.21 14.23 9.98
CA GLU A 296 -15.86 15.17 11.04
C GLU A 296 -14.93 14.56 12.10
N GLU A 297 -14.88 13.24 12.23
CA GLU A 297 -14.21 12.59 13.37
C GLU A 297 -12.88 11.92 13.04
N GLN A 298 -12.56 11.64 11.77
CA GLN A 298 -11.28 11.00 11.40
C GLN A 298 -10.62 11.54 10.12
N PRO A 299 -9.31 11.85 10.14
CA PRO A 299 -8.56 12.33 8.99
C PRO A 299 -8.11 11.23 8.01
N LEU A 300 -8.37 9.94 8.29
CA LEU A 300 -7.93 8.83 7.44
C LEU A 300 -9.14 8.07 6.88
N ARG A 301 -9.40 8.22 5.58
CA ARG A 301 -10.36 7.39 4.84
C ARG A 301 -9.61 6.39 3.99
N ILE A 302 -9.81 5.11 4.26
CA ILE A 302 -9.35 4.04 3.38
C ILE A 302 -10.54 3.74 2.44
N ASP A 303 -10.46 4.20 1.20
CA ASP A 303 -11.48 3.92 0.18
C ASP A 303 -11.03 2.74 -0.68
N MET A 304 -11.23 1.53 -0.16
CA MET A 304 -10.89 0.32 -0.89
C MET A 304 -12.11 -0.37 -1.47
N SER A 305 -11.84 -1.18 -2.49
CA SER A 305 -12.80 -2.09 -3.09
C SER A 305 -13.23 -3.16 -2.10
N VAL A 306 -14.52 -3.45 -2.03
CA VAL A 306 -15.11 -4.43 -1.10
C VAL A 306 -16.05 -5.38 -1.85
N GLY A 307 -16.08 -6.64 -1.43
CA GLY A 307 -17.10 -7.60 -1.82
C GLY A 307 -16.90 -8.24 -3.20
N LEU A 308 -17.95 -8.89 -3.71
CA LEU A 308 -17.88 -9.80 -4.85
C LEU A 308 -17.37 -9.14 -6.14
N CYS A 309 -17.85 -7.94 -6.44
CA CYS A 309 -17.48 -7.14 -7.60
C CYS A 309 -16.40 -6.11 -7.30
N GLN A 310 -15.85 -6.07 -6.07
CA GLN A 310 -14.75 -5.18 -5.70
C GLN A 310 -15.08 -3.69 -5.92
N ILE A 311 -16.26 -3.26 -5.47
CA ILE A 311 -16.72 -1.86 -5.58
C ILE A 311 -16.15 -1.05 -4.42
N ARG A 312 -15.58 0.13 -4.72
CA ARG A 312 -15.17 1.08 -3.67
C ARG A 312 -16.38 1.73 -3.02
N ARG A 313 -16.30 2.03 -1.72
CA ARG A 313 -17.39 2.71 -1.03
C ARG A 313 -17.74 4.05 -1.67
N SER A 314 -16.74 4.87 -2.01
CA SER A 314 -16.99 6.15 -2.69
C SER A 314 -17.73 5.97 -4.02
N THR A 315 -17.41 4.92 -4.77
CA THR A 315 -18.06 4.61 -6.05
C THR A 315 -19.48 4.12 -5.85
N ALA A 316 -19.75 3.33 -4.79
CA ALA A 316 -21.10 2.96 -4.41
C ALA A 316 -21.92 4.19 -3.99
N GLU A 317 -21.36 5.08 -3.16
CA GLU A 317 -22.00 6.35 -2.77
C GLU A 317 -22.29 7.22 -4.00
N GLN A 318 -21.37 7.31 -4.97
CA GLN A 318 -21.59 8.02 -6.24
C GLN A 318 -22.68 7.36 -7.09
N THR A 319 -22.68 6.02 -7.19
CA THR A 319 -23.69 5.26 -7.94
C THR A 319 -25.08 5.52 -7.36
N ILE A 320 -25.22 5.47 -6.04
CA ILE A 320 -26.48 5.72 -5.36
C ILE A 320 -26.85 7.22 -5.42
N GLY A 321 -25.87 8.11 -5.31
CA GLY A 321 -26.06 9.55 -5.48
C GLY A 321 -26.56 9.92 -6.87
N ALA A 322 -26.08 9.25 -7.92
CA ALA A 322 -26.60 9.44 -9.28
C ALA A 322 -28.07 9.04 -9.42
N LEU A 323 -28.57 8.14 -8.56
CA LEU A 323 -29.98 7.75 -8.51
C LEU A 323 -30.84 8.71 -7.71
N ARG A 324 -30.27 9.44 -6.74
CA ARG A 324 -31.02 10.35 -5.86
C ARG A 324 -31.89 11.32 -6.64
N ASN A 325 -31.36 11.89 -7.71
CA ASN A 325 -32.09 12.83 -8.56
C ASN A 325 -33.20 12.14 -9.37
N LYS A 326 -33.11 10.82 -9.60
CA LYS A 326 -34.07 10.04 -10.40
C LYS A 326 -35.13 9.31 -9.57
N ILE A 327 -34.79 8.78 -8.38
CA ILE A 327 -35.72 8.03 -7.53
C ILE A 327 -36.87 8.91 -7.05
N THR A 328 -36.60 10.20 -6.81
CA THR A 328 -37.62 11.20 -6.46
C THR A 328 -38.76 11.23 -7.51
N LEU A 329 -38.49 10.85 -8.76
CA LEU A 329 -39.50 10.78 -9.84
C LEU A 329 -40.26 9.43 -9.88
N ILE A 330 -39.67 8.34 -9.41
CA ILE A 330 -40.19 6.98 -9.60
C ILE A 330 -40.97 6.49 -8.36
N ALA A 331 -40.46 6.77 -7.16
CA ALA A 331 -41.00 6.27 -5.90
C ALA A 331 -40.81 7.30 -4.77
N PRO A 332 -41.54 8.43 -4.81
CA PRO A 332 -41.34 9.56 -3.89
C PRO A 332 -41.62 9.20 -2.42
N ASP A 333 -42.52 8.25 -2.17
CA ASP A 333 -42.91 7.77 -0.84
C ASP A 333 -41.83 6.94 -0.14
N ARG A 334 -41.09 6.10 -0.88
CA ARG A 334 -40.02 5.25 -0.34
C ARG A 334 -38.68 5.97 -0.18
N TRP A 335 -38.52 7.11 -0.83
CA TRP A 335 -37.24 7.82 -0.88
C TRP A 335 -36.74 8.28 0.49
N THR A 336 -37.64 8.70 1.37
CA THR A 336 -37.31 9.16 2.72
C THR A 336 -36.69 8.07 3.58
N GLU A 337 -37.02 6.79 3.32
CA GLU A 337 -36.43 5.64 4.03
C GLU A 337 -35.05 5.29 3.48
N ILE A 338 -34.88 5.33 2.15
CA ILE A 338 -33.60 5.08 1.48
C ILE A 338 -32.57 6.14 1.89
N LEU A 339 -32.98 7.41 2.00
CA LEU A 339 -32.11 8.50 2.45
C LEU A 339 -31.59 8.31 3.88
N LYS A 340 -32.33 7.61 4.75
CA LYS A 340 -31.84 7.30 6.12
C LYS A 340 -30.67 6.33 6.12
N VAL A 341 -30.51 5.54 5.04
CA VAL A 341 -29.44 4.55 4.87
C VAL A 341 -28.15 5.20 4.32
N LEU A 342 -28.26 6.37 3.68
CA LEU A 342 -27.17 6.99 2.92
C LEU A 342 -26.59 8.20 3.67
N PRO A 343 -25.41 8.08 4.29
CA PRO A 343 -24.80 9.19 5.00
C PRO A 343 -24.27 10.24 4.01
N GLY A 344 -24.86 11.44 4.07
CA GLY A 344 -24.19 12.69 3.72
C GLY A 344 -24.26 13.16 2.26
N GLN A 345 -24.31 14.48 2.09
CA GLN A 345 -24.21 15.17 0.82
C GLN A 345 -22.90 14.80 0.10
N THR A 346 -23.02 14.11 -1.03
CA THR A 346 -21.94 14.07 -2.01
C THR A 346 -21.84 15.47 -2.63
N ASN A 347 -20.64 16.06 -2.63
CA ASN A 347 -20.38 17.27 -3.41
C ASN A 347 -20.64 16.93 -4.88
N SER A 348 -21.78 17.38 -5.40
CA SER A 348 -22.24 17.14 -6.78
C SER A 348 -21.35 17.77 -7.84
N ASP A 349 -20.43 18.67 -7.46
CA ASP A 349 -19.69 19.55 -8.37
C ASP A 349 -18.78 18.81 -9.37
N ASN A 350 -18.38 17.57 -9.09
CA ASN A 350 -17.56 16.76 -10.00
C ASN A 350 -18.37 15.73 -10.80
N PHE A 351 -19.66 15.58 -10.48
CA PHE A 351 -20.54 14.86 -11.36
C PHE A 351 -20.80 15.82 -12.53
N VAL A 352 -20.23 15.53 -13.70
CA VAL A 352 -20.75 16.12 -14.94
C VAL A 352 -22.20 15.76 -14.91
N ASP A 353 -23.07 16.73 -14.62
CA ASP A 353 -24.52 16.56 -14.51
C ASP A 353 -24.92 15.91 -15.82
N PRO A 354 -25.06 14.58 -15.86
CA PRO A 354 -25.14 13.95 -17.15
C PRO A 354 -26.49 14.40 -17.63
N ILE A 355 -26.55 14.87 -18.87
CA ILE A 355 -27.72 15.46 -19.48
C ILE A 355 -28.81 14.38 -19.47
N TRP A 356 -29.51 14.21 -18.34
CA TRP A 356 -30.46 13.16 -18.07
C TRP A 356 -31.82 13.80 -17.93
N GLU A 357 -32.22 14.57 -18.93
CA GLU A 357 -33.61 15.06 -19.03
C GLU A 357 -34.60 13.90 -19.29
N ASN A 358 -34.09 12.68 -19.51
CA ASN A 358 -34.89 11.51 -19.87
C ASN A 358 -35.19 10.58 -18.70
N THR A 359 -36.38 9.97 -18.78
CA THR A 359 -36.84 8.85 -17.96
C THR A 359 -35.74 7.78 -17.85
N PRO A 360 -35.44 7.26 -16.64
CA PRO A 360 -34.45 6.20 -16.47
C PRO A 360 -34.77 5.00 -17.36
N SER A 361 -33.75 4.34 -17.91
CA SER A 361 -33.95 3.13 -18.70
C SER A 361 -34.70 2.07 -17.87
N PRO A 362 -35.51 1.20 -18.50
CA PRO A 362 -36.24 0.15 -17.77
C PRO A 362 -35.32 -0.68 -16.87
N GLY A 363 -34.08 -0.93 -17.32
CA GLY A 363 -33.12 -1.69 -16.53
C GLY A 363 -32.63 -0.94 -15.28
N LEU A 364 -32.41 0.38 -15.39
CA LEU A 364 -32.06 1.19 -14.22
C LEU A 364 -33.21 1.24 -13.21
N GLN A 365 -34.46 1.30 -13.69
CA GLN A 365 -35.65 1.30 -12.81
C GLN A 365 -35.76 -0.02 -12.03
N ALA A 366 -35.60 -1.17 -12.68
CA ALA A 366 -35.67 -2.48 -12.03
C ALA A 366 -34.60 -2.64 -10.93
N LEU A 367 -33.34 -2.29 -11.22
CA LEU A 367 -32.26 -2.32 -10.23
C LEU A 367 -32.50 -1.34 -9.08
N THR A 368 -33.11 -0.20 -9.38
CA THR A 368 -33.45 0.82 -8.37
C THR A 368 -34.47 0.29 -7.36
N LEU A 369 -35.48 -0.43 -7.83
CA LEU A 369 -36.46 -1.07 -6.97
C LEU A 369 -35.83 -2.14 -6.07
N ARG A 370 -34.78 -2.85 -6.51
CA ARG A 370 -34.01 -3.77 -5.65
C ARG A 370 -33.32 -3.05 -4.50
N ILE A 371 -32.59 -1.97 -4.80
CA ILE A 371 -31.91 -1.17 -3.77
C ILE A 371 -32.92 -0.54 -2.80
N ALA A 372 -34.08 -0.12 -3.30
CA ALA A 372 -35.17 0.39 -2.47
C ALA A 372 -35.75 -0.64 -1.50
N GLY A 373 -35.57 -1.94 -1.75
CA GLY A 373 -35.98 -3.03 -0.86
C GLY A 373 -34.98 -3.37 0.24
N LEU A 374 -33.83 -2.69 0.31
CA LEU A 374 -32.83 -2.96 1.34
C LEU A 374 -33.31 -2.54 2.74
N PRO A 375 -32.91 -3.27 3.80
CA PRO A 375 -33.36 -2.99 5.15
C PRO A 375 -32.92 -1.59 5.61
N ALA A 376 -33.88 -0.82 6.13
CA ALA A 376 -33.62 0.50 6.69
C ALA A 376 -32.59 0.42 7.83
N GLY A 377 -31.67 1.39 7.87
CA GLY A 377 -30.63 1.50 8.91
C GLY A 377 -29.39 0.61 8.73
N ALA A 378 -29.31 -0.23 7.70
CA ALA A 378 -28.09 -0.98 7.40
C ALA A 378 -26.97 -0.04 6.92
N SER A 379 -25.73 -0.20 7.41
CA SER A 379 -24.61 0.59 6.91
C SER A 379 -24.23 0.16 5.49
N LEU A 380 -23.79 1.10 4.65
CA LEU A 380 -23.35 0.79 3.28
C LEU A 380 -22.21 -0.24 3.26
N ASP A 381 -21.31 -0.24 4.25
CA ASP A 381 -20.24 -1.26 4.32
C ASP A 381 -20.81 -2.66 4.51
N SER A 382 -21.77 -2.81 5.43
CA SER A 382 -22.42 -4.10 5.68
C SER A 382 -23.20 -4.59 4.45
N LEU A 383 -23.74 -3.65 3.67
CA LEU A 383 -24.44 -3.92 2.43
C LEU A 383 -23.46 -4.32 1.30
N LEU A 384 -22.33 -3.63 1.15
CA LEU A 384 -21.32 -3.96 0.15
C LEU A 384 -20.69 -5.34 0.35
N GLN A 385 -20.69 -5.87 1.56
CA GLN A 385 -20.25 -7.25 1.85
C GLN A 385 -21.27 -8.31 1.42
N LYS A 386 -22.54 -7.94 1.20
CA LYS A 386 -23.58 -8.87 0.72
C LYS A 386 -23.48 -9.04 -0.79
N PRO A 387 -23.37 -10.27 -1.32
CA PRO A 387 -23.24 -10.51 -2.76
C PRO A 387 -24.35 -9.87 -3.60
N ASP A 388 -25.61 -9.98 -3.19
CA ASP A 388 -26.76 -9.42 -3.92
C ASP A 388 -26.70 -7.89 -4.04
N THR A 389 -26.46 -7.17 -2.93
CA THR A 389 -26.33 -5.70 -2.97
C THR A 389 -25.09 -5.28 -3.76
N ASN A 390 -23.96 -5.99 -3.61
CA ASN A 390 -22.73 -5.67 -4.33
C ASN A 390 -22.90 -5.87 -5.85
N LEU A 391 -23.53 -6.97 -6.28
CA LEU A 391 -23.88 -7.23 -7.68
C LEU A 391 -24.85 -6.18 -8.22
N THR A 392 -25.90 -5.86 -7.47
CA THR A 392 -26.89 -4.87 -7.87
C THR A 392 -26.24 -3.51 -8.10
N LEU A 393 -25.37 -3.06 -7.19
CA LEU A 393 -24.63 -1.81 -7.35
C LEU A 393 -23.66 -1.84 -8.55
N ALA A 394 -22.97 -2.96 -8.80
CA ALA A 394 -22.13 -3.10 -9.98
C ALA A 394 -22.94 -2.97 -11.27
N ALA A 395 -24.07 -3.66 -11.36
CA ALA A 395 -24.96 -3.58 -12.51
C ALA A 395 -25.54 -2.18 -12.71
N MET A 396 -25.91 -1.50 -11.62
CA MET A 396 -26.37 -0.11 -11.70
C MET A 396 -25.29 0.81 -12.25
N MET A 397 -24.05 0.66 -11.76
CA MET A 397 -22.92 1.43 -12.27
C MET A 397 -22.73 1.19 -13.78
N LEU A 398 -22.78 -0.06 -14.24
CA LEU A 398 -22.67 -0.42 -15.65
C LEU A 398 -23.81 0.19 -16.48
N VAL A 399 -25.07 0.12 -16.02
CA VAL A 399 -26.22 0.71 -16.70
C VAL A 399 -26.09 2.23 -16.80
N ILE A 400 -25.73 2.90 -15.70
CA ILE A 400 -25.53 4.36 -15.70
C ILE A 400 -24.43 4.75 -16.69
N LEU A 401 -23.30 4.04 -16.70
CA LEU A 401 -22.19 4.31 -17.62
C LEU A 401 -22.60 4.08 -19.08
N ARG A 402 -23.30 2.98 -19.39
CA ARG A 402 -23.82 2.68 -20.72
C ARG A 402 -24.75 3.78 -21.20
N ASP A 403 -25.75 4.11 -20.40
CA ASP A 403 -26.79 5.08 -20.75
C ASP A 403 -26.16 6.50 -20.90
N GLN A 404 -25.12 6.83 -20.12
CA GLN A 404 -24.44 8.14 -20.18
C GLN A 404 -23.73 8.32 -21.51
N TRP A 405 -23.08 7.25 -21.98
CA TRP A 405 -22.40 7.22 -23.26
C TRP A 405 -23.37 7.19 -24.44
N GLU A 406 -24.51 6.52 -24.30
CA GLU A 406 -25.59 6.52 -25.29
C GLU A 406 -26.13 7.93 -25.52
N VAL A 407 -26.49 8.64 -24.44
CA VAL A 407 -27.01 10.02 -24.51
C VAL A 407 -25.99 10.98 -25.13
N ALA A 408 -24.70 10.76 -24.91
CA ALA A 408 -23.63 11.54 -25.52
C ALA A 408 -23.38 11.22 -27.01
N GLY A 409 -24.19 10.36 -27.64
CA GLY A 409 -24.02 9.97 -29.05
C GLY A 409 -22.85 9.00 -29.28
N HIS A 410 -22.41 8.31 -28.23
CA HIS A 410 -21.28 7.40 -28.26
C HIS A 410 -21.67 6.01 -27.74
N SER A 411 -22.66 5.36 -28.38
CA SER A 411 -23.16 4.05 -27.93
C SER A 411 -22.03 3.02 -27.69
N ILE A 412 -22.02 2.46 -26.49
CA ILE A 412 -21.11 1.39 -26.05
C ILE A 412 -21.86 0.13 -25.63
N ALA A 413 -23.17 0.02 -25.93
CA ALA A 413 -24.00 -1.10 -25.51
C ALA A 413 -23.48 -2.47 -26.01
N HIS A 414 -22.82 -2.49 -27.16
CA HIS A 414 -22.24 -3.68 -27.80
C HIS A 414 -20.73 -3.83 -27.55
N LYS A 415 -20.15 -3.04 -26.62
CA LYS A 415 -18.70 -3.01 -26.34
C LYS A 415 -18.41 -3.36 -24.88
N PRO A 416 -18.60 -4.62 -24.47
CA PRO A 416 -18.44 -5.04 -23.07
C PRO A 416 -17.05 -4.75 -22.51
N GLU A 417 -16.00 -4.80 -23.33
CA GLU A 417 -14.63 -4.43 -22.95
C GLU A 417 -14.47 -2.95 -22.58
N ILE A 418 -15.24 -2.07 -23.22
CA ILE A 418 -15.27 -0.64 -22.89
C ILE A 418 -16.05 -0.45 -21.61
N LEU A 419 -17.22 -1.09 -21.48
CA LEU A 419 -18.03 -0.95 -20.27
C LEU A 419 -17.31 -1.46 -19.01
N ALA A 420 -16.61 -2.59 -19.11
CA ALA A 420 -15.74 -3.10 -18.06
C ALA A 420 -14.52 -2.20 -17.77
N THR A 421 -14.00 -1.49 -18.79
CA THR A 421 -12.95 -0.50 -18.59
C THR A 421 -13.45 0.68 -17.77
N LEU A 422 -14.64 1.20 -18.10
CA LEU A 422 -15.27 2.31 -17.39
C LEU A 422 -15.60 1.93 -15.94
N TYR A 423 -16.11 0.71 -15.73
CA TYR A 423 -16.31 0.13 -14.40
C TYR A 423 -15.03 0.19 -13.55
N ASN A 424 -13.90 -0.27 -14.11
CA ASN A 424 -12.63 -0.32 -13.39
C ASN A 424 -12.01 1.06 -13.11
N ILE A 425 -12.25 2.06 -13.96
CA ILE A 425 -11.65 3.40 -13.78
C ILE A 425 -12.53 4.38 -12.99
N GLY A 426 -13.81 4.05 -12.76
CA GLY A 426 -14.76 4.88 -12.02
C GLY A 426 -15.33 6.05 -12.83
N TYR A 427 -16.33 6.74 -12.27
CA TYR A 427 -17.05 7.83 -12.94
C TYR A 427 -16.15 9.01 -13.35
N GLU A 428 -15.20 9.39 -12.50
CA GLU A 428 -14.31 10.55 -12.68
C GLU A 428 -13.54 10.51 -14.01
N ARG A 429 -13.23 9.31 -14.48
CA ARG A 429 -12.45 9.06 -15.69
C ARG A 429 -13.29 8.55 -16.87
N SER A 430 -14.61 8.48 -16.71
CA SER A 430 -15.53 7.85 -17.66
C SER A 430 -16.24 8.82 -18.61
N LYS A 431 -15.61 9.97 -18.90
CA LYS A 431 -16.18 10.99 -19.80
C LYS A 431 -16.39 10.42 -21.22
N PRO A 432 -17.59 10.53 -21.81
CA PRO A 432 -17.85 10.06 -23.17
C PRO A 432 -16.97 10.71 -24.24
N HIS A 433 -16.54 9.94 -25.23
CA HIS A 433 -15.84 10.43 -26.42
C HIS A 433 -15.93 9.45 -27.59
N GLY A 434 -15.70 9.90 -28.83
CA GLY A 434 -15.95 9.09 -30.04
C GLY A 434 -15.00 7.91 -30.31
N ALA A 435 -13.95 7.71 -29.50
CA ALA A 435 -12.94 6.68 -29.74
C ALA A 435 -12.52 5.96 -28.45
N PRO A 436 -13.46 5.33 -27.71
CA PRO A 436 -13.13 4.64 -26.47
C PRO A 436 -12.16 3.48 -26.73
N ARG A 437 -11.27 3.22 -25.76
CA ARG A 437 -10.32 2.10 -25.82
C ARG A 437 -10.36 1.29 -24.54
N ALA A 438 -10.35 -0.03 -24.69
CA ALA A 438 -10.30 -0.93 -23.55
C ALA A 438 -8.93 -0.85 -22.86
N ASN A 439 -8.93 -0.83 -21.53
CA ASN A 439 -7.72 -1.04 -20.74
C ASN A 439 -7.44 -2.55 -20.59
N ASP A 440 -6.40 -2.90 -19.83
CA ASP A 440 -6.06 -4.32 -19.59
C ASP A 440 -7.18 -5.08 -18.83
N PHE A 441 -7.90 -4.42 -17.93
CA PHE A 441 -9.03 -5.02 -17.21
C PHE A 441 -10.16 -5.37 -18.17
N GLY A 442 -10.61 -4.41 -18.98
CA GLY A 442 -11.68 -4.61 -19.95
C GLY A 442 -11.38 -5.68 -21.00
N ARG A 443 -10.14 -5.73 -21.51
CA ARG A 443 -9.71 -6.79 -22.43
C ARG A 443 -9.76 -8.19 -21.80
N ARG A 444 -9.36 -8.31 -20.53
CA ARG A 444 -9.42 -9.59 -19.80
C ARG A 444 -10.85 -10.02 -19.53
N VAL A 445 -11.74 -9.07 -19.22
CA VAL A 445 -13.18 -9.35 -19.05
C VAL A 445 -13.75 -9.90 -20.34
N ALA A 446 -13.54 -9.23 -21.47
CA ALA A 446 -14.00 -9.71 -22.77
C ALA A 446 -13.39 -11.08 -23.17
N ALA A 447 -12.10 -11.29 -22.89
CA ALA A 447 -11.46 -12.59 -23.12
C ALA A 447 -12.09 -13.70 -22.26
N PHE A 448 -12.45 -13.41 -21.01
CA PHE A 448 -13.16 -14.35 -20.15
C PHE A 448 -14.57 -14.64 -20.66
N MET A 449 -15.34 -13.62 -21.07
CA MET A 449 -16.68 -13.79 -21.64
C MET A 449 -16.68 -14.77 -22.84
N GLN A 450 -15.64 -14.73 -23.67
CA GLN A 450 -15.50 -15.60 -24.83
C GLN A 450 -14.96 -17.01 -24.50
N SER A 451 -14.54 -17.25 -23.26
CA SER A 451 -13.93 -18.52 -22.84
C SER A 451 -14.97 -19.63 -22.69
N LYS A 452 -14.52 -20.89 -22.87
CA LYS A 452 -15.36 -22.07 -22.61
C LYS A 452 -15.84 -22.14 -21.16
N ASP A 453 -15.03 -21.66 -20.21
CA ASP A 453 -15.40 -21.66 -18.81
C ASP A 453 -16.59 -20.74 -18.53
N CYS A 454 -16.62 -19.53 -19.10
CA CYS A 454 -17.75 -18.62 -18.92
C CYS A 454 -19.03 -19.18 -19.53
N ARG A 455 -18.98 -19.70 -20.77
CA ARG A 455 -20.13 -20.33 -21.43
C ARG A 455 -20.69 -21.50 -20.62
N ARG A 456 -19.82 -22.39 -20.13
CA ARG A 456 -20.20 -23.51 -19.27
C ARG A 456 -20.86 -23.05 -17.97
N LEU A 457 -20.26 -22.06 -17.29
CA LEU A 457 -20.80 -21.52 -16.04
C LEU A 457 -22.18 -20.90 -16.23
N LEU A 458 -22.43 -20.24 -17.36
CA LEU A 458 -23.71 -19.60 -17.64
C LEU A 458 -24.75 -20.56 -18.25
N GLY A 459 -24.36 -21.79 -18.58
CA GLY A 459 -25.25 -22.83 -19.08
C GLY A 459 -25.56 -22.74 -20.57
N GLU A 460 -24.70 -22.06 -21.32
CA GLU A 460 -24.70 -22.19 -22.77
C GLU A 460 -24.17 -23.59 -23.11
N THR A 461 -25.07 -24.51 -23.41
CA THR A 461 -24.71 -25.83 -23.95
C THR A 461 -24.01 -25.65 -25.28
N GLU A 462 -22.80 -26.23 -25.41
CA GLU A 462 -21.98 -26.22 -26.64
C GLU A 462 -22.71 -26.84 -27.84
#